data_AF-A0A916E248-F1
#
_entry.id   AF-A0A916E248-F1
#
_cell.length_a   1.000
_cell.length_b   1.000
_cell.length_c   1.000
_cell.angle_alpha   90.00
_cell.angle_beta   90.00
_cell.angle_gamma   90.00
#
_symmetry.space_group_name_H-M   'P 1'
#
loop_
_entity.id
_entity.type
_entity.pdbx_description
1 polymer ?
#
loop_
_entity_poly.entity_id
_entity_poly.type
_entity_poly.pdbx_seq_one_letter_code
_entity_poly.pdbx_strand_id
1 'polypeptide(L)'
;MADARRLPVLTMIAPVLAKTKPYIGQEPPDDYLDRLIQSISFAQGHMTVLENANAGDFDDVVKCDIFKAQMGGKYLPVPAQDPYNGNANINSPATLRAWMRSHYQRETVGSQQSALQRLTQEKFLPTDSPDTYEKRIRPLLLGVADNDA
;
A
#
# COMPACT_ATOMS: atom_id res chain seq x y z
N MET A 1 -16.75 -22.95 10.07
CA MET A 1 -16.52 -22.93 11.54
C MET A 1 -15.47 -21.89 11.92
N ALA A 2 -14.29 -21.88 11.28
CA ALA A 2 -13.25 -20.85 11.48
C ALA A 2 -13.76 -19.42 11.35
N ASP A 3 -14.54 -19.09 10.30
CA ASP A 3 -15.02 -17.72 10.09
C ASP A 3 -15.92 -17.20 11.21
N ALA A 4 -16.79 -18.05 11.76
CA ALA A 4 -17.62 -17.71 12.91
C ALA A 4 -16.78 -17.47 14.18
N ARG A 5 -15.66 -18.20 14.34
CA ARG A 5 -14.72 -18.02 15.45
C ARG A 5 -13.87 -16.76 15.29
N ARG A 6 -13.59 -16.35 14.05
CA ARG A 6 -12.87 -15.10 13.73
C ARG A 6 -13.74 -13.85 13.88
N LEU A 7 -15.05 -13.98 13.67
CA LEU A 7 -16.00 -12.87 13.63
C LEU A 7 -15.91 -11.90 14.82
N PRO A 8 -15.75 -12.33 16.09
CA PRO A 8 -15.60 -11.40 17.21
C PRO A 8 -14.39 -10.49 17.07
N VAL A 9 -13.24 -11.04 16.66
CA VAL A 9 -12.00 -10.27 16.46
C VAL A 9 -12.12 -9.37 15.24
N LEU A 10 -12.71 -9.86 14.13
CA LEU A 10 -12.95 -9.05 12.94
C LEU A 10 -13.89 -7.87 13.25
N THR A 11 -14.93 -8.09 14.05
CA THR A 11 -15.86 -7.03 14.50
C THR A 11 -15.15 -6.00 15.37
N MET A 12 -14.21 -6.45 16.21
CA MET A 12 -13.41 -5.60 17.09
C MET A 12 -12.48 -4.65 16.30
N ILE A 13 -11.86 -5.14 15.21
CA ILE A 13 -10.91 -4.34 14.41
C ILE A 13 -11.58 -3.57 13.26
N ALA A 14 -12.76 -3.98 12.80
CA ALA A 14 -13.43 -3.38 11.63
C ALA A 14 -13.59 -1.85 11.71
N PRO A 15 -13.99 -1.23 12.85
CA PRO A 15 -14.09 0.23 12.94
C PRO A 15 -12.75 0.95 12.76
N VAL A 16 -11.64 0.32 13.17
CA VAL A 16 -10.28 0.88 13.02
C VAL A 16 -9.84 0.79 11.56
N LEU A 17 -10.08 -0.35 10.92
CA LEU A 17 -9.78 -0.55 9.50
C LEU A 17 -10.62 0.38 8.61
N ALA A 18 -11.91 0.55 8.91
CA ALA A 18 -12.79 1.46 8.14
C ALA A 18 -12.36 2.93 8.21
N LYS A 19 -11.68 3.35 9.28
CA LYS A 19 -11.10 4.71 9.40
C LYS A 19 -9.76 4.85 8.68
N THR A 20 -9.11 3.73 8.37
CA THR A 20 -7.82 3.74 7.69
C THR A 20 -8.03 4.01 6.22
N LYS A 21 -7.32 5.02 5.67
CA LYS A 21 -7.36 5.28 4.24
C LYS A 21 -6.77 4.08 3.49
N PRO A 22 -7.40 3.62 2.39
CA PRO A 22 -6.82 2.59 1.54
C PRO A 22 -5.41 2.97 1.08
N TYR A 23 -4.55 1.97 0.93
CA TYR A 23 -3.20 2.19 0.43
C TYR A 23 -3.18 2.33 -1.09
N ILE A 24 -2.89 3.52 -1.57
CA ILE A 24 -2.74 3.86 -3.00
C ILE A 24 -1.30 4.26 -3.35
N GLY A 25 -0.36 4.10 -2.41
CA GLY A 25 1.04 4.57 -2.54
C GLY A 25 1.27 5.98 -2.01
N GLN A 26 0.44 6.43 -1.07
CA GLN A 26 0.52 7.77 -0.47
C GLN A 26 1.69 7.96 0.51
N GLU A 27 2.26 6.86 1.02
CA GLU A 27 3.36 6.86 1.98
C GLU A 27 4.23 5.60 1.78
N PRO A 28 5.46 5.52 2.34
CA PRO A 28 6.27 4.31 2.27
C PRO A 28 5.52 3.09 2.81
N PRO A 29 5.62 1.92 2.15
CA PRO A 29 4.89 0.70 2.55
C PRO A 29 5.12 0.26 3.99
N ASP A 30 6.33 0.48 4.50
CA ASP A 30 6.70 0.11 5.86
C ASP A 30 5.92 0.89 6.90
N ASP A 31 5.93 2.21 6.75
CA ASP A 31 5.22 3.14 7.62
C ASP A 31 3.71 2.87 7.61
N TYR A 32 3.13 2.64 6.43
CA TYR A 32 1.71 2.30 6.30
C TYR A 32 1.37 1.01 7.07
N LEU A 33 2.12 -0.07 6.81
CA LEU A 33 1.84 -1.37 7.43
C LEU A 33 2.13 -1.37 8.93
N ASP A 34 3.19 -0.71 9.39
CA ASP A 34 3.49 -0.59 10.81
C ASP A 34 2.38 0.18 11.52
N ARG A 35 1.91 1.30 10.95
CA ARG A 35 0.77 2.05 11.48
C ARG A 35 -0.49 1.18 11.56
N LEU A 36 -0.75 0.37 10.54
CA LEU A 36 -1.93 -0.49 10.49
C LEU A 36 -1.84 -1.63 11.52
N ILE A 37 -0.68 -2.28 11.64
CA ILE A 37 -0.41 -3.28 12.69
C ILE A 37 -0.57 -2.67 14.08
N GLN A 38 0.01 -1.50 14.32
CA GLN A 38 -0.12 -0.80 15.61
C GLN A 38 -1.57 -0.44 15.93
N SER A 39 -2.34 -0.01 14.93
CA SER A 39 -3.75 0.36 15.12
C SER A 39 -4.64 -0.78 15.61
N ILE A 40 -4.27 -2.04 15.32
CA ILE A 40 -5.01 -3.24 15.72
C ILE A 40 -4.28 -4.07 16.80
N SER A 41 -3.18 -3.54 17.37
CA SER A 41 -2.34 -4.25 18.35
C SER A 41 -3.13 -4.74 19.58
N PHE A 42 -4.16 -4.00 19.99
CA PHE A 42 -5.04 -4.38 21.09
C PHE A 42 -5.81 -5.70 20.86
N ALA A 43 -6.00 -6.11 19.60
CA ALA A 43 -6.65 -7.36 19.24
C ALA A 43 -5.67 -8.55 19.12
N GLN A 44 -4.35 -8.30 19.20
CA GLN A 44 -3.31 -9.32 18.99
C GLN A 44 -3.41 -10.49 19.99
N GLY A 45 -3.75 -10.20 21.26
CA GLY A 45 -3.95 -11.25 22.27
C GLY A 45 -5.07 -12.21 21.89
N HIS A 46 -6.20 -11.69 21.38
CA HIS A 46 -7.33 -12.51 20.94
C HIS A 46 -6.99 -13.36 19.70
N MET A 47 -6.25 -12.80 18.75
CA MET A 47 -5.77 -13.54 17.58
C MET A 47 -4.87 -14.72 17.98
N THR A 48 -3.92 -14.48 18.89
CA THR A 48 -3.01 -15.54 19.40
C THR A 48 -3.75 -16.65 20.13
N VAL A 49 -4.75 -16.29 20.95
CA VAL A 49 -5.59 -17.30 21.64
C VAL A 49 -6.34 -18.16 20.64
N LEU A 50 -6.92 -17.56 19.61
CA LEU A 50 -7.64 -18.31 18.57
C LEU A 50 -6.70 -19.22 17.77
N GLU A 51 -5.52 -18.75 17.39
CA GLU A 51 -4.53 -19.54 16.68
C GLU A 51 -4.02 -20.73 17.51
N ASN A 52 -3.75 -20.51 18.81
CA ASN A 52 -3.33 -21.59 19.70
C ASN A 52 -4.44 -22.61 19.96
N ALA A 53 -5.69 -22.15 20.06
CA ALA A 53 -6.84 -23.04 20.26
C ALA A 53 -7.20 -23.80 18.99
N ASN A 54 -6.99 -23.19 17.83
CA ASN A 54 -7.33 -23.71 16.51
C ASN A 54 -6.29 -23.24 15.49
N ALA A 55 -5.34 -24.11 15.16
CA ALA A 55 -4.34 -23.81 14.14
C ALA A 55 -5.02 -23.34 12.83
N GLY A 56 -4.56 -22.21 12.29
CA GLY A 56 -5.11 -21.60 11.08
C GLY A 56 -6.25 -20.60 11.29
N ASP A 57 -6.82 -20.45 12.49
CA ASP A 57 -7.90 -19.48 12.71
C ASP A 57 -7.38 -18.02 12.61
N PHE A 58 -6.12 -17.74 12.93
CA PHE A 58 -5.50 -16.43 12.73
C PHE A 58 -4.02 -16.58 12.36
N ASP A 59 -3.73 -17.49 11.44
CA ASP A 59 -2.40 -17.67 10.87
C ASP A 59 -1.98 -16.45 10.02
N ASP A 60 -0.77 -16.52 9.47
CA ASP A 60 -0.24 -15.43 8.66
C ASP A 60 -1.01 -15.22 7.35
N VAL A 61 -1.70 -16.25 6.83
CA VAL A 61 -2.52 -16.13 5.62
C VAL A 61 -3.72 -15.25 5.91
N VAL A 62 -4.44 -15.52 7.01
CA VAL A 62 -5.60 -14.71 7.43
C VAL A 62 -5.19 -13.27 7.72
N LYS A 63 -4.06 -13.06 8.43
CA LYS A 63 -3.54 -11.72 8.69
C LYS A 63 -3.18 -10.99 7.40
N CYS A 64 -2.55 -11.69 6.45
CA CYS A 64 -2.19 -11.13 5.16
C CYS A 64 -3.44 -10.67 4.40
N ASP A 65 -4.51 -11.47 4.38
CA ASP A 65 -5.74 -11.11 3.67
C ASP A 65 -6.47 -9.91 4.29
N ILE A 66 -6.42 -9.75 5.63
CA ILE A 66 -6.90 -8.53 6.30
C ILE A 66 -6.15 -7.30 5.79
N PHE A 67 -4.82 -7.39 5.64
CA PHE A 67 -4.00 -6.28 5.15
C PHE A 67 -4.17 -6.03 3.65
N LYS A 68 -4.34 -7.08 2.84
CA LYS A 68 -4.67 -6.94 1.41
C LYS A 68 -5.98 -6.20 1.20
N ALA A 69 -6.97 -6.42 2.06
CA ALA A 69 -8.25 -5.71 2.00
C ALA A 69 -8.14 -4.19 2.24
N GLN A 70 -6.99 -3.72 2.72
CA GLN A 70 -6.69 -2.30 2.93
C GLN A 70 -5.94 -1.67 1.74
N MET A 71 -5.63 -2.45 0.71
CA MET A 71 -5.02 -1.93 -0.53
C MET A 71 -6.08 -1.22 -1.39
N GLY A 72 -5.63 -0.30 -2.24
CA GLY A 72 -6.49 0.46 -3.15
C GLY A 72 -5.76 0.91 -4.41
N GLY A 73 -6.53 1.46 -5.36
CA GLY A 73 -5.99 2.04 -6.58
C GLY A 73 -5.08 1.07 -7.34
N LYS A 74 -3.86 1.51 -7.66
CA LYS A 74 -2.87 0.74 -8.41
C LYS A 74 -2.27 -0.46 -7.67
N TYR A 75 -2.52 -0.59 -6.37
CA TYR A 75 -2.13 -1.77 -5.58
C TYR A 75 -3.20 -2.88 -5.63
N LEU A 76 -4.28 -2.68 -6.39
CA LEU A 76 -5.29 -3.70 -6.66
C LEU A 76 -5.30 -4.12 -8.14
N PRO A 77 -5.48 -5.42 -8.42
CA PRO A 77 -5.52 -6.51 -7.44
C PRO A 77 -4.13 -6.80 -6.87
N VAL A 78 -4.06 -7.18 -5.58
CA VAL A 78 -2.82 -7.74 -5.02
C VAL A 78 -2.60 -9.10 -5.66
N PRO A 79 -1.44 -9.36 -6.32
CA PRO A 79 -1.19 -10.64 -6.96
C PRO A 79 -1.05 -11.75 -5.92
N ALA A 80 -1.32 -12.99 -6.31
CA ALA A 80 -1.13 -14.15 -5.42
C ALA A 80 0.36 -14.43 -5.15
N GLN A 81 1.21 -14.11 -6.12
CA GLN A 81 2.66 -14.30 -6.10
C GLN A 81 3.36 -12.98 -6.39
N ASP A 82 4.51 -12.75 -5.75
CA ASP A 82 5.31 -11.56 -5.95
C ASP A 82 6.07 -11.65 -7.29
N PRO A 83 5.67 -10.88 -8.32
CA PRO A 83 6.33 -10.91 -9.62
C PRO A 83 7.75 -10.32 -9.57
N TYR A 84 8.13 -9.67 -8.47
CA TYR A 84 9.41 -9.02 -8.30
C TYR A 84 10.38 -9.84 -7.44
N ASN A 85 9.90 -10.89 -6.78
CA ASN A 85 10.68 -11.71 -5.86
C ASN A 85 10.50 -13.21 -6.13
N GLY A 86 10.90 -13.64 -7.34
CA GLY A 86 10.94 -15.07 -7.70
C GLY A 86 9.58 -15.79 -7.67
N ASN A 87 8.47 -15.06 -7.80
CA ASN A 87 7.11 -15.58 -7.67
C ASN A 87 6.80 -16.22 -6.30
N ALA A 88 7.43 -15.71 -5.23
CA ALA A 88 7.10 -16.10 -3.87
C ALA A 88 5.63 -15.81 -3.54
N ASN A 89 4.96 -16.71 -2.80
CA ASN A 89 3.56 -16.51 -2.42
C ASN A 89 3.41 -15.30 -1.49
N ILE A 90 2.42 -14.45 -1.76
CA ILE A 90 2.05 -13.31 -0.90
C ILE A 90 0.99 -13.78 0.09
N ASN A 91 1.43 -14.50 1.12
CA ASN A 91 0.57 -15.18 2.09
C ASN A 91 0.94 -14.88 3.56
N SER A 92 1.78 -13.88 3.79
CA SER A 92 2.12 -13.39 5.12
C SER A 92 2.30 -11.87 5.10
N PRO A 93 2.15 -11.19 6.25
CA PRO A 93 2.42 -9.74 6.33
C PRO A 93 3.82 -9.36 5.82
N ALA A 94 4.81 -10.22 6.03
CA ALA A 94 6.18 -10.00 5.56
C ALA A 94 6.31 -10.09 4.03
N THR A 95 5.68 -11.08 3.40
CA THR A 95 5.70 -11.22 1.93
C THR A 95 4.88 -10.13 1.25
N LEU A 96 3.77 -9.70 1.85
CA LEU A 96 3.00 -8.54 1.41
C LEU A 96 3.85 -7.26 1.47
N ARG A 97 4.54 -7.02 2.59
CA ARG A 97 5.44 -5.87 2.76
C ARG A 97 6.55 -5.86 1.70
N ALA A 98 7.16 -7.01 1.41
CA ALA A 98 8.20 -7.12 0.38
C ALA A 98 7.68 -6.77 -1.02
N TRP A 99 6.49 -7.28 -1.37
CA TRP A 99 5.83 -6.93 -2.63
C TRP A 99 5.49 -5.44 -2.69
N MET A 100 4.89 -4.87 -1.64
CA MET A 100 4.53 -3.45 -1.60
C MET A 100 5.76 -2.56 -1.77
N ARG A 101 6.89 -2.87 -1.11
CA ARG A 101 8.17 -2.15 -1.28
C ARG A 101 8.63 -2.19 -2.74
N SER A 102 8.62 -3.36 -3.37
CA SER A 102 9.06 -3.53 -4.75
C SER A 102 8.14 -2.81 -5.73
N HIS A 103 6.82 -2.89 -5.52
CA HIS A 103 5.84 -2.21 -6.35
C HIS A 103 5.92 -0.69 -6.19
N TYR A 104 5.98 -0.20 -4.94
CA TYR A 104 6.14 1.21 -4.62
C TYR A 104 7.42 1.80 -5.23
N GLN A 105 8.56 1.12 -5.09
CA GLN A 105 9.80 1.58 -5.70
C GLN A 105 9.70 1.70 -7.23
N ARG A 106 9.09 0.72 -7.91
CA ARG A 106 8.95 0.78 -9.38
C ARG A 106 8.00 1.89 -9.82
N GLU A 107 6.92 2.08 -9.09
CA GLU A 107 5.97 3.15 -9.33
C GLU A 107 6.60 4.53 -9.11
N THR A 108 7.34 4.72 -8.03
CA THR A 108 8.02 5.98 -7.73
C THR A 108 9.20 6.24 -8.67
N VAL A 109 10.04 5.24 -8.94
CA VAL A 109 11.19 5.37 -9.86
C VAL A 109 10.73 5.57 -11.29
N GLY A 110 9.74 4.81 -11.76
CA GLY A 110 9.16 4.98 -13.10
C GLY A 110 8.51 6.35 -13.28
N SER A 111 7.80 6.84 -12.25
CA SER A 111 7.26 8.21 -12.20
C SER A 111 8.39 9.25 -12.30
N GLN A 112 9.45 9.11 -11.50
CA GLN A 112 10.60 10.02 -11.53
C GLN A 112 11.32 10.00 -12.88
N GLN A 113 11.57 8.83 -13.47
CA GLN A 113 12.20 8.73 -14.79
C GLN A 113 11.34 9.38 -15.88
N SER A 114 10.03 9.16 -15.85
CA SER A 114 9.09 9.79 -16.78
C SER A 114 9.04 11.30 -16.59
N ALA A 115 9.06 11.77 -15.34
CA ALA A 115 9.08 13.19 -15.01
C ALA A 115 10.37 13.87 -15.50
N LEU A 116 11.53 13.23 -15.30
CA LEU A 116 12.82 13.68 -15.82
C LEU A 116 12.85 13.69 -17.36
N GLN A 117 12.30 12.67 -18.01
CA GLN A 117 12.23 12.62 -19.47
C GLN A 117 11.34 13.74 -20.02
N ARG A 118 10.21 14.05 -19.36
CA ARG A 118 9.37 15.20 -19.75
C ARG A 118 10.07 16.53 -19.46
N LEU A 119 10.78 16.65 -18.34
CA LEU A 119 11.52 17.84 -17.98
C LEU A 119 12.63 18.17 -18.99
N THR A 120 13.30 17.15 -19.54
CA THR A 120 14.33 17.35 -20.59
C THR A 120 13.75 17.75 -21.95
N GLN A 121 12.47 17.46 -22.20
CA GLN A 121 11.74 17.86 -23.41
C GLN A 121 11.05 19.22 -23.24
N GLU A 122 10.82 19.66 -22.01
CA GLU A 122 10.16 20.92 -21.69
C GLU A 122 11.03 22.11 -22.14
N LYS A 123 10.39 23.09 -22.79
CA LYS A 123 11.03 24.32 -23.24
C LYS A 123 10.12 25.50 -22.96
N PHE A 124 10.71 26.64 -22.69
CA PHE A 124 9.98 27.90 -22.62
C PHE A 124 9.52 28.27 -24.03
N LEU A 125 8.21 28.41 -24.23
CA LEU A 125 7.62 28.76 -25.51
C LEU A 125 7.54 30.28 -25.68
N PRO A 126 7.49 30.81 -26.92
CA PRO A 126 7.36 32.25 -27.15
C PRO A 126 6.08 32.87 -26.57
N THR A 127 5.07 32.05 -26.29
CA THR A 127 3.78 32.45 -25.71
C THR A 127 3.73 32.29 -24.19
N ASP A 128 4.78 31.76 -23.56
CA ASP A 128 4.78 31.55 -22.12
C ASP A 128 5.04 32.83 -21.32
N SER A 129 4.43 32.91 -20.15
CA SER A 129 4.88 33.75 -19.05
C SER A 129 5.67 32.90 -18.05
N PRO A 130 6.47 33.54 -17.15
CA PRO A 130 7.13 32.84 -16.06
C PRO A 130 6.17 31.95 -15.25
N ASP A 131 4.97 32.45 -14.93
CA ASP A 131 3.94 31.69 -14.19
C ASP A 131 3.39 30.48 -14.93
N THR A 132 3.14 30.60 -16.25
CA THR A 132 2.58 29.47 -17.02
C THR A 132 3.63 28.39 -17.23
N TYR A 133 4.88 28.79 -17.45
CA TYR A 133 5.99 27.85 -17.53
C TYR A 133 6.18 27.14 -16.19
N GLU A 134 6.25 27.88 -15.08
CA GLU A 134 6.44 27.33 -13.73
C GLU A 134 5.39 26.28 -13.38
N LYS A 135 4.11 26.54 -13.69
CA LYS A 135 3.02 25.57 -13.48
C LYS A 135 3.24 24.23 -14.21
N ARG A 136 3.94 24.21 -15.34
CA ARG A 136 4.23 22.98 -16.09
C ARG A 136 5.45 22.23 -15.55
N ILE A 137 6.51 22.94 -15.15
CA ILE A 137 7.73 22.32 -14.64
C ILE A 137 7.64 21.87 -13.17
N ARG A 138 6.86 22.57 -12.34
CA ARG A 138 6.73 22.27 -10.90
C ARG A 138 6.34 20.81 -10.59
N PRO A 139 5.31 20.20 -11.20
CA PRO A 139 4.97 18.80 -10.94
C PRO A 139 6.05 17.82 -11.43
N LEU A 140 6.83 18.18 -12.45
CA LEU A 140 7.90 17.34 -12.98
C LEU A 140 9.14 17.32 -12.06
N LEU A 141 9.40 18.41 -11.33
CA LEU A 141 10.49 18.50 -10.36
C LEU A 141 10.23 17.69 -9.08
N LEU A 142 8.96 17.52 -8.69
CA LEU A 142 8.58 16.86 -7.44
C LEU A 142 8.48 15.33 -7.56
N GLY A 143 8.55 14.75 -8.76
CA GLY A 143 8.50 13.30 -9.00
C GLY A 143 7.19 12.61 -8.61
N VAL A 144 6.19 13.39 -8.19
CA VAL A 144 4.87 12.96 -7.73
C VAL A 144 3.83 13.74 -8.54
N ALA A 145 2.88 13.01 -9.12
CA ALA A 145 1.65 13.60 -9.60
C ALA A 145 0.94 14.22 -8.39
N ASP A 146 0.87 15.55 -8.39
CA ASP A 146 -0.08 16.32 -7.60
C ASP A 146 -1.48 15.75 -7.92
N ASN A 147 -1.95 14.80 -7.11
CA ASN A 147 -3.29 14.25 -7.19
C ASN A 147 -4.15 15.01 -6.19
N ASP A 148 -4.40 16.28 -6.49
CA ASP A 148 -5.60 16.96 -6.02
C ASP A 148 -6.60 16.99 -7.18
N ALA A 149 -7.55 16.05 -7.13
CA ALA A 149 -8.80 16.08 -7.89
C ALA A 149 -9.90 15.38 -7.07
#